data_AF-A0A2N2I3W3-F1
#
_entry.id   AF-A0A2N2I3W3-F1
#
_cell.length_a   1.000
_cell.length_b   1.000
_cell.length_c   1.000
_cell.angle_alpha   90.00
_cell.angle_beta   90.00
_cell.angle_gamma   90.00
#
_symmetry.space_group_name_H-M   'P 1'
#
loop_
_entity.id
_entity.type
_entity.pdbx_description
1 polymer ?
#
loop_
_entity_poly.entity_id
_entity_poly.type
_entity_poly.pdbx_seq_one_letter_code
_entity_poly.pdbx_strand_id
1 'polypeptide(L)'
;MMLLVDPAALDKISEAFSLLLKGGAPKPLFLPPEHPDDELKQVYGFVNAFIGEYATATEALFALSKGRLDFTPPSSKLVIASSIKSLQASLRHLTWTTQQIAGGDYEQHVSFMGDFAEAFNSMAAQLKSSFEQRESANSALREQVEELGKARRAMLNIMEDLDAAKKEADGANKAKSDFL
;
A
#
# COMPACT_ATOMS: atom_id res chain seq x y z
N MET A 1 36.96 -38.68 -25.47
CA MET A 1 35.91 -38.86 -26.50
C MET A 1 35.63 -37.49 -27.09
N MET A 2 35.93 -37.28 -28.37
CA MET A 2 35.75 -36.00 -29.04
C MET A 2 34.31 -35.94 -29.54
N LEU A 3 33.45 -35.15 -28.88
CA LEU A 3 32.07 -34.94 -29.32
C LEU A 3 32.11 -34.24 -30.67
N LEU A 4 31.77 -34.95 -31.75
CA LEU A 4 31.51 -34.37 -33.06
C LEU A 4 30.14 -33.68 -33.00
N VAL A 5 30.12 -32.45 -32.47
CA VAL A 5 28.91 -31.62 -32.43
C VAL A 5 28.74 -30.96 -33.79
N ASP A 6 27.56 -31.09 -34.38
CA ASP A 6 27.17 -30.39 -35.62
C ASP A 6 27.26 -28.87 -35.40
N PRO A 7 28.11 -28.14 -36.15
CA PRO A 7 28.22 -26.68 -36.05
C PRO A 7 26.87 -25.96 -36.21
N ALA A 8 25.99 -26.46 -37.08
CA ALA A 8 24.66 -25.87 -37.28
C ALA A 8 23.77 -25.99 -36.03
N ALA A 9 24.01 -27.00 -35.19
CA ALA A 9 23.27 -27.17 -33.94
C ALA A 9 23.71 -26.14 -32.88
N LEU A 10 25.00 -25.77 -32.86
CA LEU A 10 25.53 -24.72 -31.98
C LEU A 10 25.09 -23.32 -32.43
N ASP A 11 24.98 -23.09 -33.73
CA ASP A 11 24.49 -21.81 -34.28
C ASP A 11 23.06 -21.51 -33.81
N LYS A 12 22.16 -22.50 -33.84
CA LYS A 12 20.78 -22.34 -33.36
C LYS A 12 20.70 -21.99 -31.87
N ILE A 13 21.53 -22.62 -31.04
CA ILE A 13 21.61 -22.31 -29.61
C ILE A 13 22.09 -20.86 -29.43
N SER A 14 23.15 -20.49 -30.14
CA SER A 14 23.74 -19.15 -30.09
C SER A 14 22.75 -18.07 -30.56
N GLU A 15 21.98 -18.34 -31.62
CA GLU A 15 20.93 -17.46 -32.12
C GLU A 15 19.81 -17.28 -31.08
N ALA A 16 19.36 -18.37 -30.44
CA ALA A 16 18.34 -18.31 -29.40
C ALA A 16 18.76 -17.41 -28.21
N PHE A 17 19.99 -17.58 -27.72
CA PHE A 17 20.53 -16.71 -26.66
C PHE A 17 20.79 -15.28 -27.15
N SER A 18 21.22 -15.09 -28.40
CA SER A 18 21.37 -13.75 -28.99
C SER A 18 20.04 -13.00 -29.01
N LEU A 19 18.94 -13.68 -29.35
CA LEU A 19 17.59 -13.11 -29.31
C LEU A 19 17.16 -12.77 -27.88
N LEU A 20 17.37 -13.67 -26.91
CA LEU A 20 17.05 -13.41 -25.50
C LEU A 20 17.77 -12.19 -24.95
N LEU A 21 19.07 -12.07 -25.23
CA LEU A 21 19.87 -10.93 -24.78
C LEU A 21 19.45 -9.60 -25.42
N LYS A 22 18.81 -9.65 -26.59
CA LYS A 22 18.21 -8.49 -27.27
C LYS A 22 16.77 -8.21 -26.81
N GLY A 23 16.26 -8.95 -25.82
CA GLY A 23 14.89 -8.83 -25.33
C GLY A 23 13.83 -9.48 -26.22
N GLY A 24 14.24 -10.28 -27.20
CA GLY A 24 13.34 -11.07 -28.05
C GLY A 24 12.92 -12.38 -27.37
N ALA A 25 11.84 -12.97 -27.86
CA ALA A 25 11.38 -14.30 -27.44
C ALA A 25 11.80 -15.34 -28.50
N PRO A 26 12.85 -16.13 -28.27
CA PRO A 26 13.23 -17.18 -29.21
C PRO A 26 12.16 -18.28 -29.23
N LYS A 27 12.01 -18.93 -30.38
CA LYS A 27 11.18 -20.12 -30.52
C LYS A 27 11.91 -21.33 -29.92
N PRO A 28 11.19 -22.36 -29.43
CA PRO A 28 11.80 -23.62 -29.06
C PRO A 28 12.64 -24.20 -30.20
N LEU A 29 13.80 -24.73 -29.86
CA LEU A 29 14.72 -25.38 -30.76
C LEU A 29 14.31 -26.84 -30.95
N PHE A 30 14.41 -27.35 -32.18
CA PHE A 30 14.05 -28.73 -32.51
C PHE A 30 15.22 -29.43 -33.19
N LEU A 31 15.47 -30.66 -32.77
CA LEU A 31 16.31 -31.63 -33.46
C LEU A 31 15.42 -32.56 -34.30
N PRO A 32 15.97 -33.20 -35.36
CA PRO A 32 15.24 -34.21 -36.10
C PRO A 32 14.67 -35.30 -35.17
N PRO A 33 13.45 -35.82 -35.41
CA PRO A 33 12.85 -36.85 -34.56
C PRO A 33 13.71 -38.12 -34.41
N GLU A 34 14.46 -38.45 -35.46
CA GLU A 34 15.38 -39.61 -35.52
C GLU A 34 16.71 -39.36 -34.79
N HIS A 35 16.92 -38.19 -34.19
CA HIS A 35 18.19 -37.87 -33.53
C HIS A 35 18.40 -38.75 -32.29
N PRO A 36 19.61 -39.32 -32.11
CA PRO A 36 19.94 -40.14 -30.95
C PRO A 36 19.67 -39.42 -29.62
N ASP A 37 19.44 -40.20 -28.57
CA ASP A 37 19.32 -39.67 -27.22
C ASP A 37 20.71 -39.43 -26.62
N ASP A 38 21.34 -38.33 -27.04
CA ASP A 38 22.71 -37.96 -26.70
C ASP A 38 22.78 -36.63 -25.93
N GLU A 39 24.00 -36.19 -25.62
CA GLU A 39 24.24 -34.93 -24.89
C GLU A 39 23.69 -33.71 -25.64
N LEU A 40 23.67 -33.74 -26.98
CA LEU A 40 23.15 -32.62 -27.79
C LEU A 40 21.63 -32.50 -27.61
N LYS A 41 20.91 -33.62 -27.63
CA LYS A 41 19.47 -33.65 -27.33
C LYS A 41 19.16 -33.16 -25.92
N GLN A 42 19.97 -33.55 -24.94
CA GLN A 42 19.83 -33.05 -23.56
C GLN A 42 20.04 -31.54 -23.48
N VAL A 43 21.08 -31.00 -24.13
CA VAL A 43 21.34 -29.54 -24.18
C VAL A 43 20.16 -28.80 -24.81
N TYR A 44 19.62 -29.28 -25.94
CA TYR A 44 18.42 -28.68 -26.55
C TYR A 44 17.21 -28.70 -25.59
N GLY A 45 17.04 -29.80 -24.85
CA GLY A 45 16.04 -29.88 -23.79
C GLY A 45 16.22 -28.81 -22.71
N PHE A 46 17.44 -28.61 -22.20
CA PHE A 46 17.74 -27.57 -21.23
C PHE A 46 17.55 -26.16 -21.78
N VAL A 47 17.96 -25.90 -23.02
CA VAL A 47 17.75 -24.60 -23.69
C VAL A 47 16.26 -24.30 -23.83
N ASN A 48 15.45 -25.27 -24.27
CA ASN A 48 14.01 -25.08 -24.40
C ASN A 48 13.32 -24.88 -23.05
N ALA A 49 13.72 -25.64 -22.03
CA ALA A 49 13.23 -25.42 -20.67
C ALA A 49 13.58 -24.00 -20.19
N PHE A 50 14.82 -23.55 -20.39
CA PHE A 50 15.25 -22.20 -20.04
C PHE A 50 14.45 -21.12 -20.77
N ILE A 51 14.23 -21.27 -22.08
CA ILE A 51 13.44 -20.34 -22.89
C ILE A 51 12.03 -20.18 -22.30
N GLY A 52 11.35 -21.29 -21.98
CA GLY A 52 10.00 -21.26 -21.39
C GLY A 52 9.97 -20.63 -20.00
N GLU A 53 10.93 -20.98 -19.15
CA GLU A 53 11.07 -20.43 -17.80
C GLU A 53 11.35 -18.92 -17.82
N TYR A 54 12.25 -18.48 -18.69
CA TYR A 54 12.57 -17.06 -18.89
C TYR A 54 11.38 -16.27 -19.41
N ALA A 55 10.65 -16.80 -20.40
CA ALA A 55 9.44 -16.16 -20.93
C ALA A 55 8.38 -15.96 -19.83
N THR A 56 8.14 -16.99 -19.02
CA THR A 56 7.16 -16.91 -17.94
C THR A 56 7.59 -15.91 -16.84
N ALA A 57 8.88 -15.90 -16.49
CA ALA A 57 9.42 -14.95 -15.51
C ALA A 57 9.34 -13.50 -16.00
N THR A 58 9.66 -13.25 -17.28
CA THR A 58 9.60 -11.90 -17.87
C THR A 58 8.17 -11.39 -18.00
N GLU A 59 7.21 -12.26 -18.36
CA GLU A 59 5.79 -11.90 -18.38
C GLU A 59 5.28 -11.51 -16.98
N ALA A 60 5.61 -12.29 -15.96
CA ALA A 60 5.26 -12.00 -14.58
C ALA A 60 5.89 -10.68 -14.08
N LEU A 61 7.17 -10.45 -14.40
CA LEU A 61 7.85 -9.19 -14.07
C LEU A 61 7.24 -8.00 -14.81
N PHE A 62 6.85 -8.17 -16.07
CA PHE A 62 6.14 -7.14 -16.83
C PHE A 62 4.78 -6.82 -16.20
N ALA A 63 4.02 -7.83 -15.78
CA ALA A 63 2.77 -7.63 -15.06
C ALA A 63 2.98 -6.82 -13.78
N LEU A 64 3.98 -7.17 -12.96
CA LEU A 64 4.35 -6.41 -11.77
C LEU A 64 4.72 -4.97 -12.09
N SER A 65 5.48 -4.72 -13.16
CA SER A 65 5.86 -3.36 -13.58
C SER A 65 4.66 -2.49 -13.96
N LYS A 66 3.54 -3.11 -14.35
CA LYS A 66 2.27 -2.45 -14.66
C LYS A 66 1.32 -2.39 -13.46
N GLY A 67 1.78 -2.76 -12.27
CA GLY A 67 0.96 -2.82 -11.05
C GLY A 67 -0.10 -3.92 -11.08
N ARG A 68 -0.03 -4.87 -12.02
CA ARG A 68 -0.96 -5.99 -12.09
C ARG A 68 -0.51 -7.04 -11.09
N LEU A 69 -1.26 -7.14 -10.00
CA LEU A 69 -0.97 -8.12 -8.96
C LEU A 69 -1.81 -9.38 -9.12
N ASP A 70 -2.94 -9.37 -9.81
CA ASP A 70 -3.81 -10.52 -10.02
C ASP A 70 -3.36 -11.42 -11.18
N PHE A 71 -2.23 -12.09 -11.01
CA PHE A 71 -1.80 -13.16 -11.90
C PHE A 71 -1.35 -14.38 -11.12
N THR A 72 -1.40 -15.54 -11.76
CA THR A 72 -0.87 -16.78 -11.18
C THR A 72 0.65 -16.77 -11.29
N PRO A 73 1.39 -16.86 -10.17
CA PRO A 73 2.85 -16.89 -10.22
C PRO A 73 3.35 -18.11 -11.03
N PRO A 74 4.48 -17.99 -11.76
CA PRO A 74 5.10 -19.12 -12.43
C PRO A 74 5.33 -20.28 -11.45
N SER A 75 4.88 -21.48 -11.80
CA SER A 75 5.24 -22.71 -11.08
C SER A 75 6.60 -23.20 -11.60
N SER A 76 7.66 -22.64 -11.02
CA SER A 76 9.03 -22.84 -11.48
C SER A 76 9.95 -23.16 -10.31
N LYS A 77 10.97 -23.98 -10.57
CA LYS A 77 12.04 -24.27 -9.61
C LYS A 77 13.13 -23.21 -9.61
N LEU A 78 13.10 -22.24 -10.54
CA LEU A 78 14.09 -21.18 -10.60
C LEU A 78 13.90 -20.20 -9.46
N VAL A 79 15.01 -19.78 -8.86
CA VAL A 79 15.03 -18.79 -7.77
C VAL A 79 14.39 -17.47 -8.21
N ILE A 80 14.56 -17.05 -9.47
CA ILE A 80 13.94 -15.81 -9.96
C ILE A 80 12.41 -15.86 -9.89
N ALA A 81 11.81 -17.02 -10.18
CA ALA A 81 10.35 -17.17 -10.11
C ALA A 81 9.85 -17.11 -8.67
N SER A 82 10.57 -17.71 -7.72
CA SER A 82 10.23 -17.59 -6.30
C SER A 82 10.41 -16.17 -5.78
N SER A 83 11.45 -15.45 -6.22
CA SER A 83 11.64 -14.03 -5.92
C SER A 83 10.51 -13.15 -6.47
N ILE A 84 10.08 -13.38 -7.73
CA ILE A 84 8.94 -12.67 -8.33
C ILE A 84 7.65 -12.95 -7.55
N LYS A 85 7.41 -14.21 -7.17
CA LYS A 85 6.25 -14.59 -6.35
C LYS A 85 6.26 -13.89 -4.99
N SER A 86 7.41 -13.86 -4.31
CA SER A 86 7.57 -13.15 -3.04
C SER A 86 7.32 -11.66 -3.19
N LEU A 87 7.87 -11.02 -4.23
CA LEU A 87 7.63 -9.61 -4.52
C LEU A 87 6.15 -9.32 -4.78
N GLN A 88 5.47 -10.17 -5.56
CA GLN A 88 4.04 -10.06 -5.79
C GLN A 88 3.22 -10.16 -4.49
N ALA A 89 3.57 -11.08 -3.60
CA ALA A 89 2.92 -11.23 -2.30
C ALA A 89 3.14 -9.99 -1.41
N SER A 90 4.38 -9.49 -1.35
CA SER A 90 4.72 -8.26 -0.62
C SER A 90 3.93 -7.06 -1.15
N LEU A 91 3.82 -6.88 -2.47
CA LEU A 91 3.07 -5.77 -3.05
C LEU A 91 1.55 -5.89 -2.79
N ARG A 92 0.99 -7.10 -2.80
CA ARG A 92 -0.41 -7.32 -2.39
C ARG A 92 -0.63 -6.97 -0.92
N HIS A 93 0.26 -7.43 -0.04
CA HIS A 93 0.18 -7.11 1.38
C HIS A 93 0.29 -5.59 1.60
N LEU A 94 1.24 -4.92 0.93
CA LEU A 94 1.38 -3.47 1.00
C LEU A 94 0.11 -2.74 0.57
N THR A 95 -0.53 -3.22 -0.51
CA THR A 95 -1.81 -2.67 -0.98
C THR A 95 -2.88 -2.81 0.10
N TRP A 96 -2.99 -3.99 0.72
CA TRP A 96 -3.95 -4.24 1.79
C TRP A 96 -3.66 -3.39 3.05
N THR A 97 -2.41 -3.32 3.51
CA THR A 97 -1.98 -2.49 4.64
C THR A 97 -2.32 -1.03 4.41
N THR A 98 -2.05 -0.52 3.19
CA THR A 98 -2.38 0.87 2.82
C THR A 98 -3.88 1.13 2.87
N GLN A 99 -4.71 0.17 2.45
CA GLN A 99 -6.16 0.28 2.54
C GLN A 99 -6.66 0.29 3.99
N GLN A 100 -6.06 -0.52 4.88
CA GLN A 100 -6.41 -0.50 6.30
C GLN A 100 -6.07 0.84 6.96
N ILE A 101 -4.87 1.37 6.70
CA ILE A 101 -4.45 2.69 7.19
C ILE A 101 -5.38 3.79 6.66
N ALA A 102 -5.74 3.74 5.37
CA ALA A 102 -6.71 4.66 4.79
C ALA A 102 -8.11 4.54 5.41
N GLY A 103 -8.47 3.35 5.89
CA GLY A 103 -9.69 3.08 6.66
C GLY A 103 -9.62 3.50 8.13
N GLY A 104 -8.49 4.02 8.61
CA GLY A 104 -8.28 4.49 9.97
C GLY A 104 -7.61 3.51 10.92
N ASP A 105 -7.22 2.31 10.45
CA ASP A 105 -6.43 1.37 11.24
C ASP A 105 -4.93 1.69 11.11
N TYR A 106 -4.45 2.57 11.99
CA TYR A 106 -3.06 3.01 12.04
C TYR A 106 -2.11 2.07 12.79
N GLU A 107 -2.59 0.94 13.33
CA GLU A 107 -1.72 -0.06 13.97
C GLU A 107 -1.00 -0.95 12.95
N GLN A 108 -1.47 -0.92 11.69
CA GLN A 108 -0.86 -1.67 10.61
C GLN A 108 0.52 -1.13 10.27
N HIS A 109 1.45 -2.04 10.00
CA HIS A 109 2.82 -1.71 9.64
C HIS A 109 3.34 -2.63 8.53
N VAL A 110 4.35 -2.14 7.80
CA VAL A 110 5.05 -2.88 6.76
C VAL A 110 6.40 -3.35 7.32
N SER A 111 6.71 -4.65 7.20
CA SER A 111 7.96 -5.25 7.72
C SER A 111 8.94 -5.70 6.62
N PHE A 112 8.62 -5.42 5.36
CA PHE A 112 9.40 -5.81 4.18
C PHE A 112 9.72 -4.58 3.31
N MET A 113 10.65 -4.70 2.36
CA MET A 113 11.15 -3.61 1.50
C MET A 113 12.07 -2.57 2.19
N GLY A 114 12.68 -2.91 3.33
CA GLY A 114 13.78 -2.13 3.93
C GLY A 114 13.40 -0.67 4.18
N ASP A 115 14.21 0.26 3.67
CA ASP A 115 14.04 1.71 3.83
C ASP A 115 12.65 2.22 3.40
N PHE A 116 12.01 1.58 2.41
CA PHE A 116 10.64 1.93 2.04
C PHE A 116 9.67 1.68 3.19
N ALA A 117 9.83 0.56 3.89
CA ALA A 117 9.01 0.19 5.05
C ALA A 117 9.18 1.22 6.17
N GLU A 118 10.42 1.62 6.46
CA GLU A 118 10.73 2.61 7.49
C GLU A 118 10.07 3.96 7.18
N ALA A 119 10.24 4.46 5.95
CA ALA A 119 9.63 5.71 5.51
C ALA A 119 8.09 5.65 5.53
N PHE A 120 7.51 4.55 5.03
CA PHE A 120 6.06 4.34 5.00
C PHE A 120 5.45 4.28 6.41
N ASN A 121 6.06 3.50 7.31
CA ASN A 121 5.59 3.38 8.69
C ASN A 121 5.73 4.70 9.46
N SER A 122 6.81 5.47 9.22
CA SER A 122 6.96 6.81 9.79
C SER A 122 5.84 7.75 9.33
N MET A 123 5.50 7.72 8.03
CA MET A 123 4.38 8.48 7.50
C MET A 123 3.04 8.06 8.15
N ALA A 124 2.79 6.76 8.31
CA ALA A 124 1.57 6.26 8.96
C ALA A 124 1.48 6.68 10.43
N ALA A 125 2.60 6.63 11.17
CA ALA A 125 2.67 7.08 12.56
C ALA A 125 2.42 8.60 12.70
N GLN A 126 2.97 9.41 11.80
CA GLN A 126 2.70 10.86 11.76
C GLN A 126 1.23 11.15 11.47
N LEU A 127 0.61 10.38 10.57
CA LEU A 127 -0.81 10.49 10.27
C LEU A 127 -1.65 10.18 11.52
N LYS A 128 -1.37 9.08 12.22
CA LYS A 128 -2.01 8.71 13.49
C LYS A 128 -1.93 9.84 14.52
N SER A 129 -0.71 10.34 14.77
CA SER A 129 -0.50 11.42 15.74
C SER A 129 -1.26 12.69 15.36
N SER A 130 -1.32 13.01 14.06
CA SER A 130 -2.08 14.17 13.58
C SER A 130 -3.59 14.02 13.82
N PHE A 131 -4.14 12.81 13.69
CA PHE A 131 -5.54 12.53 14.00
C PHE A 131 -5.81 12.63 15.51
N GLU A 132 -4.96 12.03 16.35
CA GLU A 132 -5.10 12.07 17.81
C GLU A 132 -5.04 13.51 18.35
N GLN A 133 -4.12 14.33 17.84
CA GLN A 133 -4.02 15.75 18.20
C GLN A 133 -5.28 16.53 17.81
N ARG A 134 -5.84 16.27 16.62
CA ARG A 134 -7.08 16.90 16.17
C ARG A 134 -8.26 16.50 17.02
N GLU A 135 -8.38 15.23 17.39
CA GLU A 135 -9.47 14.74 18.22
C GLU A 135 -9.40 15.36 19.62
N SER A 136 -8.21 15.40 20.22
CA SER A 136 -7.98 16.06 21.51
C SER A 136 -8.34 17.55 21.46
N ALA A 137 -7.89 18.27 20.42
CA ALA A 137 -8.22 19.68 20.24
C ALA A 137 -9.73 19.91 20.04
N ASN A 138 -10.41 19.02 19.32
CA ASN A 138 -11.85 19.09 19.11
C ASN A 138 -12.63 18.83 20.41
N SER A 139 -12.19 17.86 21.21
CA SER A 139 -12.77 17.60 22.54
C SER A 139 -12.61 18.82 23.45
N ALA A 140 -11.40 19.38 23.54
CA ALA A 140 -11.13 20.57 24.35
C ALA A 140 -11.97 21.78 23.90
N LEU A 141 -12.15 21.96 22.58
CA LEU A 141 -12.99 23.03 22.04
C LEU A 141 -14.47 22.82 22.40
N ARG A 142 -14.97 21.57 22.35
CA ARG A 142 -16.34 21.25 22.76
C ARG A 142 -16.59 21.55 24.23
N GLU A 143 -15.65 21.21 25.10
CA GLU A 143 -15.72 21.52 26.54
C GLU A 143 -15.78 23.04 26.77
N GLN A 144 -14.92 23.81 26.09
CA GLN A 144 -14.94 25.29 26.19
C GLN A 144 -16.27 25.88 25.72
N VAL A 145 -16.84 25.37 24.63
CA VAL A 145 -18.15 25.82 24.13
C VAL A 145 -19.25 25.51 25.14
N GLU A 146 -19.21 24.36 25.81
CA GLU A 146 -20.17 23.99 26.84
C GLU A 146 -20.08 24.92 28.05
N GLU A 147 -18.87 25.18 28.55
CA GLU A 147 -18.63 26.07 29.69
C GLU A 147 -19.05 27.52 29.39
N LEU A 148 -18.73 28.03 28.20
CA LEU A 148 -19.23 29.32 27.74
C LEU A 148 -20.76 29.36 27.70
N GLY A 149 -21.40 28.26 27.28
CA GLY A 149 -22.85 28.12 27.31
C GLY A 149 -23.44 28.17 28.73
N LYS A 150 -22.78 27.53 29.71
CA LYS A 150 -23.17 27.59 31.13
C LYS A 150 -23.00 29.00 31.69
N ALA A 151 -21.85 29.62 31.46
CA ALA A 151 -21.56 30.99 31.91
C ALA A 151 -22.57 32.00 31.34
N ARG A 152 -22.89 31.88 30.04
CA ARG A 152 -23.89 32.73 29.39
C ARG A 152 -25.28 32.59 30.03
N ARG A 153 -25.72 31.37 30.35
CA ARG A 153 -27.02 31.14 31.03
C ARG A 153 -27.05 31.74 32.43
N ALA A 154 -25.99 31.55 33.20
CA ALA A 154 -25.89 32.13 34.55
C ALA A 154 -25.97 33.66 34.50
N MET A 155 -25.29 34.30 33.55
CA MET A 155 -25.34 35.74 33.37
C MET A 155 -26.75 36.25 33.00
N LEU A 156 -27.48 35.53 32.13
CA LEU A 156 -28.85 35.88 31.77
C LEU A 156 -29.79 35.82 32.99
N ASN A 157 -29.69 34.77 33.81
CA ASN A 157 -30.50 34.66 35.03
C ASN A 157 -30.21 35.82 35.99
N ILE A 158 -28.94 36.18 36.19
CA ILE A 158 -28.55 37.32 37.04
C ILE A 158 -29.11 38.64 36.49
N MET A 159 -29.10 38.84 35.18
CA MET A 159 -29.68 40.04 34.56
C MET A 159 -31.20 40.11 34.78
N GLU A 160 -31.91 38.99 34.63
CA GLU A 160 -33.35 38.92 34.90
C GLU A 160 -33.66 39.23 36.37
N ASP A 161 -32.87 38.69 37.30
CA ASP A 161 -33.01 38.96 38.73
C ASP A 161 -32.76 40.44 39.06
N LEU A 162 -31.74 41.06 38.46
CA LEU A 162 -31.42 42.48 38.64
C LEU A 162 -32.54 43.38 38.08
N ASP A 163 -33.09 43.06 36.92
CA ASP A 163 -34.21 43.81 36.32
C ASP A 163 -35.48 43.71 37.18
N ALA A 164 -35.75 42.54 37.76
CA ALA A 164 -36.85 42.35 38.69
C ALA A 164 -36.67 43.18 39.97
N ALA A 165 -35.49 43.10 40.61
CA ALA A 165 -35.17 43.85 41.81
C ALA A 165 -35.24 45.37 41.59
N LYS A 166 -34.80 45.85 40.41
CA LYS A 166 -34.86 47.27 40.05
C LYS A 166 -36.30 47.75 39.92
N LYS A 167 -37.17 46.98 39.24
CA LYS A 167 -38.60 47.31 39.12
C LYS A 167 -39.29 47.36 40.48
N GLU A 168 -38.96 46.45 41.38
CA GLU A 168 -39.50 46.42 42.74
C GLU A 168 -39.07 47.65 43.55
N ALA A 169 -37.78 48.01 43.48
CA ALA A 169 -37.24 49.20 44.14
C ALA A 169 -37.88 50.50 43.61
N ASP A 170 -38.04 50.63 42.29
CA ASP A 170 -38.70 51.78 41.67
C ASP A 170 -40.18 51.87 42.09
N GLY A 171 -40.89 50.73 42.16
CA GLY A 171 -42.25 50.65 42.67
C GLY A 171 -42.37 51.07 44.14
N ALA A 172 -41.46 50.60 45.00
CA ALA A 172 -41.43 50.95 46.41
C ALA A 172 -41.12 52.44 46.64
N ASN A 173 -40.18 53.02 45.89
CA ASN A 173 -39.88 54.45 45.96
C ASN A 173 -41.08 55.30 45.52
N LYS A 174 -41.78 54.91 44.46
CA LYS A 174 -42.97 55.61 44.00
C LYS A 174 -44.10 55.56 45.03
N ALA A 175 -44.37 54.38 45.61
CA ALA A 175 -45.37 54.25 46.68
C ALA A 175 -45.02 55.09 47.93
N LYS A 176 -43.74 55.21 48.27
CA LYS A 176 -43.27 56.06 49.38
C LYS A 176 -43.40 57.54 49.06
N SER A 177 -43.17 57.95 47.81
CA SER A 177 -43.37 59.32 47.34
C SER A 177 -44.84 59.73 47.33
N ASP A 178 -45.77 58.82 47.03
CA ASP A 178 -47.20 59.11 46.97
C ASP A 178 -47.85 59.23 48.38
N PHE A 179 -47.14 58.83 49.44
CA PHE A 179 -47.61 58.86 50.83
C PHE A 179 -47.15 60.08 51.64
N LEU A 180 -46.26 60.92 51.06
CA LEU A 180 -45.75 62.16 51.65
C LEU A 180 -46.40 63.38 50.99
#